data_AF-A0A2P2I528-F1
#
_entry.id   AF-A0A2P2I528-F1
#
_cell.length_a   1.000
_cell.length_b   1.000
_cell.length_c   1.000
_cell.angle_alpha   90.00
_cell.angle_beta   90.00
_cell.angle_gamma   90.00
#
_symmetry.space_group_name_H-M   'P 1'
#
loop_
_entity.id
_entity.type
_entity.pdbx_description
1 polymer ?
#
loop_
_entity_poly.entity_id
_entity_poly.type
_entity_poly.pdbx_seq_one_letter_code
_entity_poly.pdbx_strand_id
1 'polypeptide(L)'
;TFVNTCRLISTCHPLHLARYVCKMLGILDIILLLASLLITLAIGIYHGIKGRNATPTEYMLGDRAMSPLPLAMSMMVGTISPITIMGNIGEMYSYGTQLWMMDVGLAIGMLIVARMFIPIFYPLHMVSLYQYIEQRFKSRALRLSTVVITLMAAYLFIGFLLYPPSTFLVYFTGLAEIPNIIIMGVVCGLYSAFGGVKAVVHTDVVQSVVMLVGV
;
A
#
# COMPACT_ATOMS: atom_id res chain seq x y z
N THR A 1 19.78 20.55 7.28
CA THR A 1 20.59 19.32 7.50
C THR A 1 20.27 18.22 6.49
N PHE A 2 18.99 17.96 6.18
CA PHE A 2 18.55 16.98 5.15
C PHE A 2 19.13 17.22 3.73
N VAL A 3 19.26 18.48 3.30
CA VAL A 3 19.84 18.83 1.97
C VAL A 3 21.34 18.51 1.87
N ASN A 4 22.08 18.57 2.98
CA ASN A 4 23.51 18.24 2.99
C ASN A 4 23.74 16.73 3.05
N THR A 5 22.84 15.96 3.69
CA THR A 5 22.86 14.49 3.64
C THR A 5 22.55 13.99 2.22
N CYS A 6 21.59 14.59 1.51
CA CYS A 6 21.33 14.27 0.10
C CYS A 6 22.52 14.58 -0.83
N ARG A 7 23.29 15.66 -0.59
CA ARG A 7 24.53 15.94 -1.36
C ARG A 7 25.65 14.92 -1.11
N LEU A 8 25.75 14.39 0.10
CA LEU A 8 26.69 13.30 0.45
C LEU A 8 26.28 11.95 -0.16
N ILE A 9 24.97 11.68 -0.29
CA ILE A 9 24.46 10.48 -0.96
C ILE A 9 24.65 10.57 -2.49
N SER A 10 24.50 11.76 -3.07
CA SER A 10 24.71 12.02 -4.51
C SER A 10 26.15 11.81 -4.99
N THR A 11 27.14 11.79 -4.09
CA THR A 11 28.58 11.68 -4.44
C THR A 11 29.17 10.30 -4.19
N CYS A 12 28.43 9.38 -3.55
CA CYS A 12 28.87 7.99 -3.37
C CYS A 12 28.38 7.10 -4.51
N HIS A 13 29.31 6.38 -5.15
CA HIS A 13 28.98 5.33 -6.11
C HIS A 13 28.02 4.30 -5.45
N PRO A 14 26.92 3.87 -6.11
CA PRO A 14 25.86 3.04 -5.50
C PRO A 14 26.38 1.74 -4.85
N LEU A 15 27.48 1.20 -5.39
CA LEU A 15 28.18 0.01 -4.89
C LEU A 15 28.85 0.15 -3.51
N HIS A 16 29.24 1.37 -3.09
CA HIS A 16 29.82 1.59 -1.76
C HIS A 16 28.75 1.78 -0.69
N LEU A 17 27.63 2.41 -1.04
CA LEU A 17 26.49 2.62 -0.14
C LEU A 17 25.74 1.30 0.13
N ALA A 18 25.55 0.47 -0.90
CA ALA A 18 25.02 -0.89 -0.77
C ALA A 18 25.85 -1.74 0.23
N ARG A 19 27.18 -1.61 0.20
CA ARG A 19 28.08 -2.34 1.11
C ARG A 19 27.99 -1.85 2.56
N TYR A 20 27.69 -0.57 2.80
CA TYR A 20 27.46 -0.02 4.13
C TYR A 20 26.08 -0.40 4.68
N VAL A 21 25.04 -0.38 3.85
CA VAL A 21 23.67 -0.79 4.23
C VAL A 21 23.61 -2.29 4.51
N CYS A 22 24.24 -3.13 3.68
CA CYS A 22 24.31 -4.58 3.88
C CYS A 22 25.17 -4.97 5.09
N LYS A 23 26.04 -4.06 5.56
CA LYS A 23 26.82 -4.22 6.81
C LYS A 23 26.05 -3.74 8.05
N MET A 24 25.06 -2.86 7.86
CA MET A 24 24.10 -2.41 8.88
C MET A 24 22.95 -3.41 9.05
N LEU A 25 22.46 -4.03 7.97
CA LEU A 25 21.46 -5.10 8.03
C LEU A 25 22.11 -6.38 8.53
N GLY A 26 21.52 -6.97 9.57
CA GLY A 26 21.87 -8.31 10.00
C GLY A 26 21.47 -9.33 8.95
N ILE A 27 22.12 -10.51 8.99
CA ILE A 27 21.70 -11.67 8.17
C ILE A 27 20.22 -12.00 8.43
N LEU A 28 19.74 -11.75 9.65
CA LEU A 28 18.33 -11.90 10.04
C LEU A 28 17.38 -10.99 9.25
N ASP A 29 17.76 -9.74 8.99
CA ASP A 29 16.90 -8.78 8.27
C ASP A 29 16.73 -9.18 6.80
N ILE A 30 17.81 -9.67 6.19
CA ILE A 30 17.81 -10.18 4.82
C ILE A 30 16.93 -11.43 4.71
N ILE A 31 17.01 -12.34 5.70
CA ILE A 31 16.17 -13.54 5.75
C ILE A 31 14.69 -13.16 5.89
N LEU A 32 14.36 -12.23 6.80
CA LEU A 32 12.97 -11.78 7.01
C LEU A 32 12.40 -11.06 5.76
N LEU A 33 13.22 -10.25 5.10
CA LEU A 33 12.85 -9.58 3.85
C LEU A 33 12.55 -10.61 2.74
N LEU A 34 13.46 -11.55 2.50
CA LEU A 34 13.27 -12.58 1.48
C LEU A 34 12.07 -13.48 1.80
N ALA A 35 11.90 -13.85 3.08
CA ALA A 35 10.76 -14.65 3.52
C ALA A 35 9.44 -13.92 3.30
N SER A 36 9.33 -12.65 3.67
CA SER A 36 8.10 -11.87 3.46
C SER A 36 7.76 -11.67 1.98
N LEU A 37 8.76 -11.47 1.13
CA LEU A 37 8.59 -11.35 -0.32
C LEU A 37 8.13 -12.68 -0.95
N LEU A 38 8.72 -13.80 -0.54
CA LEU A 38 8.35 -15.14 -1.03
C LEU A 38 6.95 -15.56 -0.55
N ILE A 39 6.60 -15.29 0.71
CA ILE A 39 5.28 -15.61 1.26
C ILE A 39 4.20 -14.82 0.53
N THR A 40 4.39 -13.51 0.33
CA THR A 40 3.40 -12.68 -0.40
C THR A 40 3.27 -13.08 -1.86
N LEU A 41 4.38 -13.39 -2.54
CA LEU A 41 4.37 -13.90 -3.91
C LEU A 41 3.66 -15.27 -4.00
N ALA A 42 3.92 -16.19 -3.07
CA ALA A 42 3.30 -17.51 -3.03
C ALA A 42 1.78 -17.41 -2.83
N ILE A 43 1.32 -16.52 -1.94
CA ILE A 43 -0.10 -16.26 -1.70
C ILE A 43 -0.75 -15.66 -2.96
N GLY A 44 -0.09 -14.70 -3.60
CA GLY A 44 -0.55 -14.09 -4.85
C GLY A 44 -0.72 -15.12 -5.98
N ILE A 45 0.28 -16.00 -6.18
CA ILE A 45 0.24 -17.06 -7.19
C ILE A 45 -0.83 -18.12 -6.84
N TYR A 46 -0.90 -18.55 -5.58
CA TYR A 46 -1.89 -19.53 -5.13
C TYR A 46 -3.32 -19.05 -5.40
N HIS A 47 -3.63 -17.81 -5.02
CA HIS A 47 -4.95 -17.22 -5.26
C HIS A 47 -5.18 -16.88 -6.73
N GLY A 48 -4.16 -16.52 -7.50
CA GLY A 48 -4.28 -16.30 -8.95
C GLY A 48 -4.56 -17.57 -9.75
N ILE A 49 -3.99 -18.70 -9.35
CA ILE A 49 -4.28 -20.01 -9.98
C ILE A 49 -5.66 -20.52 -9.55
N LYS A 50 -6.01 -20.39 -8.27
CA LYS A 50 -7.31 -20.82 -7.74
C LYS A 50 -8.48 -19.96 -8.22
N GLY A 51 -8.23 -18.67 -8.48
CA GLY A 51 -9.20 -17.68 -8.97
C GLY A 51 -9.42 -17.70 -10.49
N ARG A 52 -8.79 -18.60 -11.24
CA ARG A 52 -8.82 -18.62 -12.72
C ARG A 52 -10.21 -18.87 -13.33
N ASN A 53 -11.14 -19.42 -12.55
CA ASN A 53 -12.55 -19.63 -12.92
C ASN A 53 -13.52 -18.74 -12.12
N ALA A 54 -13.02 -17.73 -11.40
CA ALA A 54 -13.84 -16.88 -10.54
C ALA A 54 -14.74 -15.96 -11.36
N THR A 55 -15.98 -15.78 -10.90
CA THR A 55 -16.91 -14.81 -11.52
C THR A 55 -16.40 -13.37 -11.35
N PRO A 56 -16.77 -12.42 -12.23
CA PRO A 56 -16.35 -11.01 -12.11
C PRO A 56 -16.70 -10.41 -10.76
N THR A 57 -17.83 -10.83 -10.17
CA THR A 57 -18.27 -10.45 -8.84
C THR A 57 -17.35 -11.02 -7.75
N GLU A 58 -16.88 -12.24 -7.90
CA GLU A 58 -15.94 -12.85 -6.96
C GLU A 58 -14.56 -12.18 -7.01
N TYR A 59 -14.12 -11.78 -8.21
CA TYR A 59 -12.86 -11.06 -8.42
C TYR A 59 -12.89 -9.64 -7.82
N MET A 60 -13.99 -8.91 -7.99
CA MET A 60 -14.13 -7.52 -7.53
C MET A 60 -14.60 -7.37 -6.07
N LEU A 61 -15.48 -8.25 -5.59
CA LEU A 61 -16.11 -8.13 -4.26
C LEU A 61 -15.61 -9.16 -3.25
N GLY A 62 -14.73 -10.07 -3.67
CA GLY A 62 -14.24 -11.12 -2.78
C GLY A 62 -15.35 -12.00 -2.22
N ASP A 63 -16.40 -12.26 -3.00
CA ASP A 63 -17.54 -13.13 -2.66
C ASP A 63 -18.40 -12.65 -1.46
N ARG A 64 -18.16 -11.43 -0.93
CA ARG A 64 -18.86 -10.85 0.25
C ARG A 64 -18.86 -11.71 1.54
N ALA A 65 -18.30 -12.91 1.49
CA ALA A 65 -18.22 -13.89 2.58
C ALA A 65 -16.86 -13.89 3.29
N MET A 66 -15.98 -12.93 2.97
CA MET A 66 -14.71 -12.78 3.68
C MET A 66 -14.95 -12.45 5.15
N SER A 67 -14.24 -13.15 6.03
CA SER A 67 -14.25 -12.89 7.47
C SER A 67 -13.92 -11.41 7.76
N PRO A 68 -14.64 -10.76 8.69
CA PRO A 68 -14.54 -9.32 8.91
C PRO A 68 -13.16 -8.89 9.44
N LEU A 69 -12.45 -9.77 10.14
CA LEU A 69 -11.16 -9.47 10.75
C LEU A 69 -10.04 -9.26 9.69
N PRO A 70 -9.76 -10.19 8.76
CA PRO A 70 -8.85 -9.95 7.64
C PRO A 70 -9.18 -8.72 6.79
N LEU A 71 -10.47 -8.46 6.56
CA LEU A 71 -10.90 -7.29 5.80
C LEU A 71 -10.55 -5.99 6.53
N ALA A 72 -10.83 -5.91 7.83
CA ALA A 72 -10.48 -4.75 8.65
C ALA A 72 -8.95 -4.54 8.72
N MET A 73 -8.18 -5.62 8.86
CA MET A 73 -6.72 -5.55 8.85
C MET A 73 -6.17 -5.02 7.53
N SER A 74 -6.66 -5.52 6.39
CA SER A 74 -6.28 -5.00 5.06
C SER A 74 -6.67 -3.53 4.89
N MET A 75 -7.85 -3.12 5.36
CA MET A 75 -8.24 -1.71 5.34
C MET A 75 -7.29 -0.83 6.16
N MET A 76 -6.84 -1.30 7.33
CA MET A 76 -5.86 -0.57 8.13
C MET A 76 -4.50 -0.48 7.43
N VAL A 77 -3.97 -1.59 6.91
CA VAL A 77 -2.69 -1.61 6.16
C VAL A 77 -2.75 -0.69 4.95
N GLY A 78 -3.86 -0.69 4.22
CA GLY A 78 -4.05 0.18 3.05
C GLY A 78 -4.00 1.68 3.37
N THR A 79 -4.20 2.08 4.63
CA THR A 79 -4.04 3.49 5.06
C THR A 79 -2.60 3.85 5.41
N ILE A 80 -1.75 2.85 5.67
CA ILE A 80 -0.36 3.07 6.08
C ILE A 80 0.50 3.15 4.81
N SER A 81 1.12 4.31 4.60
CA SER A 81 2.03 4.55 3.47
C SER A 81 3.48 4.68 3.94
N PRO A 82 4.46 4.08 3.23
CA PRO A 82 5.89 4.18 3.58
C PRO A 82 6.39 5.63 3.63
N ILE A 83 5.85 6.48 2.76
CA ILE A 83 6.16 7.91 2.70
C ILE A 83 5.73 8.61 3.98
N THR A 84 4.52 8.31 4.47
CA THR A 84 3.98 8.90 5.70
C THR A 84 4.77 8.45 6.91
N ILE A 85 5.18 7.17 6.97
CA ILE A 85 6.04 6.68 8.06
C ILE A 85 7.36 7.46 8.10
N MET A 86 8.05 7.56 6.96
CA MET A 86 9.33 8.26 6.89
C MET A 86 9.19 9.77 7.17
N GLY A 87 8.12 10.39 6.65
CA GLY A 87 7.79 11.79 6.87
C GLY A 87 7.48 12.09 8.34
N ASN A 88 6.62 11.30 8.98
CA ASN A 88 6.24 11.47 10.38
C ASN A 88 7.44 11.31 11.30
N ILE A 89 8.30 10.32 11.05
CA ILE A 89 9.53 10.13 11.83
C ILE A 89 10.44 11.37 11.70
N GLY A 90 10.65 11.89 10.49
CA GLY A 90 11.47 13.08 10.26
C GLY A 90 10.94 14.35 10.95
N GLU A 91 9.63 14.52 10.95
CA GLU A 91 8.96 15.61 11.65
C GLU A 91 9.08 15.46 13.18
N MET A 92 8.84 14.25 13.70
CA MET A 92 8.95 13.98 15.15
C MET A 92 10.36 14.17 15.69
N TYR A 93 11.39 13.83 14.89
CA TYR A 93 12.78 14.09 15.25
C TYR A 93 13.13 15.58 15.29
N SER A 94 12.47 16.41 14.46
CA SER A 94 12.81 17.83 14.30
C SER A 94 11.96 18.75 15.19
N TYR A 95 10.68 18.44 15.36
CA TYR A 95 9.66 19.31 15.97
C TYR A 95 8.96 18.69 17.18
N GLY A 96 9.31 17.45 17.56
CA GLY A 96 8.78 16.77 18.75
C GLY A 96 7.56 15.89 18.49
N THR A 97 6.99 15.32 19.54
CA THR A 97 6.04 14.20 19.41
C THR A 97 4.61 14.60 19.00
N GLN A 98 4.29 15.88 18.84
CA GLN A 98 2.93 16.41 18.70
C GLN A 98 2.06 15.72 17.61
N LEU A 99 2.68 15.14 16.57
CA LEU A 99 2.00 14.38 15.53
C LEU A 99 1.16 13.20 16.03
N TRP A 100 1.45 12.64 17.22
CA TRP A 100 0.66 11.52 17.79
C TRP A 100 -0.84 11.86 17.93
N MET A 101 -1.18 13.15 18.11
CA MET A 101 -2.57 13.60 18.20
C MET A 101 -3.35 13.42 16.89
N MET A 102 -2.66 13.43 15.74
CA MET A 102 -3.27 13.20 14.43
C MET A 102 -3.82 11.77 14.33
N ASP A 103 -3.07 10.79 14.85
CA ASP A 103 -3.47 9.37 14.82
C ASP A 103 -4.70 9.12 15.72
N VAL A 104 -4.79 9.81 16.86
CA VAL A 104 -5.99 9.76 17.72
C VAL A 104 -7.21 10.34 16.99
N GLY A 105 -7.04 11.48 16.31
CA GLY A 105 -8.11 12.08 15.50
C GLY A 105 -8.58 11.15 14.38
N LEU A 106 -7.64 10.48 13.70
CA LEU A 106 -7.94 9.49 12.67
C LEU A 106 -8.73 8.29 13.23
N ALA A 107 -8.32 7.76 14.39
CA ALA A 107 -9.00 6.64 15.04
C ALA A 107 -10.46 6.99 15.40
N ILE A 108 -10.69 8.20 15.97
CA ILE A 108 -12.03 8.69 16.27
C ILE A 108 -12.85 8.87 14.98
N GLY A 109 -12.25 9.44 13.94
CA GLY A 109 -12.88 9.60 12.63
C GLY A 109 -13.33 8.27 12.03
N MET A 110 -12.49 7.23 12.08
CA MET A 110 -12.84 5.88 11.64
C MET A 110 -14.03 5.31 12.43
N LEU A 111 -14.11 5.56 13.74
CA LEU A 111 -15.21 5.08 14.59
C LEU A 111 -16.54 5.77 14.23
N ILE A 112 -16.50 7.08 13.93
CA ILE A 112 -17.67 7.83 13.43
C ILE A 112 -18.11 7.29 12.07
N VAL A 113 -17.17 7.06 11.15
CA VAL A 113 -17.46 6.48 9.83
C VAL A 113 -18.11 5.10 9.97
N ALA A 114 -17.55 4.25 10.83
CA ALA A 114 -18.06 2.92 11.08
C ALA A 114 -19.49 2.92 11.64
N ARG A 115 -19.82 3.86 12.54
CA ARG A 115 -21.14 3.90 13.19
C ARG A 115 -22.20 4.60 12.35
N MET A 116 -21.84 5.67 11.61
CA MET A 116 -22.80 6.51 10.89
C MET A 116 -22.90 6.19 9.40
N PHE A 117 -21.78 5.97 8.71
CA PHE A 117 -21.78 5.85 7.25
C PHE A 117 -21.98 4.41 6.77
N ILE A 118 -21.42 3.41 7.46
CA ILE A 118 -21.63 1.99 7.11
C ILE A 118 -23.12 1.61 7.07
N PRO A 119 -23.98 1.90 8.07
CA PRO A 119 -25.39 1.49 8.03
C PRO A 119 -26.17 2.19 6.91
N ILE A 120 -25.71 3.36 6.46
CA ILE A 120 -26.33 4.08 5.33
C ILE A 120 -25.96 3.39 4.01
N PHE A 121 -24.70 3.01 3.81
CA PHE A 121 -24.23 2.49 2.52
C PHE A 121 -24.45 0.98 2.34
N TYR A 122 -24.41 0.20 3.41
CA TYR A 122 -24.55 -1.25 3.36
C TYR A 122 -25.85 -1.74 2.66
N PRO A 123 -27.05 -1.18 2.92
CA PRO A 123 -28.28 -1.65 2.29
C PRO A 123 -28.42 -1.29 0.81
N LEU A 124 -27.63 -0.33 0.28
CA LEU A 124 -27.72 0.06 -1.13
C LEU A 124 -27.09 -0.99 -2.08
N HIS A 125 -26.40 -2.02 -1.55
CA HIS A 125 -25.74 -3.09 -2.33
C HIS A 125 -24.84 -2.62 -3.48
N MET A 126 -24.34 -1.38 -3.38
CA MET A 126 -23.52 -0.75 -4.41
C MET A 126 -22.15 -1.39 -4.47
N VAL A 127 -21.63 -1.57 -5.69
CA VAL A 127 -20.28 -2.13 -5.91
C VAL A 127 -19.22 -1.03 -5.88
N SER A 128 -19.61 0.22 -6.15
CA SER A 128 -18.70 1.37 -6.10
C SER A 128 -19.37 2.62 -5.53
N LEU A 129 -18.58 3.43 -4.81
CA LEU A 129 -19.03 4.72 -4.26
C LEU A 129 -19.47 5.69 -5.37
N TYR A 130 -18.90 5.58 -6.57
CA TYR A 130 -19.27 6.43 -7.71
C TYR A 130 -20.70 6.19 -8.20
N GLN A 131 -21.22 4.97 -8.05
CA GLN A 131 -22.64 4.70 -8.33
C GLN A 131 -23.56 5.48 -7.39
N TYR A 132 -23.14 5.73 -6.14
CA TYR A 132 -23.91 6.51 -5.17
C TYR A 132 -24.03 7.97 -5.60
N ILE A 133 -22.95 8.55 -6.11
CA ILE A 133 -22.96 9.91 -6.64
C ILE A 133 -23.93 10.01 -7.84
N GLU A 134 -23.93 9.02 -8.72
CA GLU A 134 -24.90 9.00 -9.83
C GLU A 134 -26.34 8.90 -9.34
N GLN A 135 -26.64 8.01 -8.40
CA GLN A 135 -28.01 7.86 -7.88
C GLN A 135 -28.49 9.10 -7.11
N ARG A 136 -27.60 9.75 -6.36
CA ARG A 136 -27.93 10.92 -5.53
C ARG A 136 -28.16 12.18 -6.37
N PHE A 137 -27.37 12.38 -7.41
CA PHE A 137 -27.41 13.59 -8.26
C PHE A 137 -28.07 13.36 -9.63
N LYS A 138 -28.42 12.11 -9.96
CA LYS A 138 -29.04 11.68 -11.23
C LYS A 138 -28.29 12.15 -12.49
N SER A 139 -26.97 12.36 -12.39
CA SER A 139 -26.14 12.87 -13.48
C SER A 139 -24.99 11.91 -13.81
N ARG A 140 -25.00 11.41 -15.04
CA ARG A 140 -23.90 10.58 -15.58
C ARG A 140 -22.62 11.38 -15.78
N ALA A 141 -22.73 12.66 -16.13
CA ALA A 141 -21.58 13.53 -16.33
C ALA A 141 -20.79 13.72 -15.03
N LEU A 142 -21.50 13.88 -13.89
CA LEU A 142 -20.88 14.01 -12.58
C LEU A 142 -20.17 12.71 -12.13
N ARG A 143 -20.76 11.55 -12.44
CA ARG A 143 -20.10 10.26 -12.20
C ARG A 143 -18.80 10.17 -12.99
N LEU A 144 -18.83 10.50 -14.28
CA LEU A 144 -17.66 10.40 -15.14
C LEU A 144 -16.54 11.36 -14.68
N SER A 145 -16.88 12.61 -14.37
CA SER A 145 -15.88 13.59 -13.90
C SER A 145 -15.25 13.12 -12.58
N THR A 146 -16.04 12.63 -11.63
CA THR A 146 -15.53 12.14 -10.34
C THR A 146 -14.62 10.93 -10.51
N VAL A 147 -15.00 9.97 -11.36
CA VAL A 147 -14.19 8.79 -11.67
C VAL A 147 -12.86 9.21 -12.30
N VAL A 148 -12.89 10.09 -13.30
CA VAL A 148 -11.67 10.56 -13.99
C VAL A 148 -10.74 11.29 -13.03
N ILE A 149 -11.27 12.22 -12.22
CA ILE A 149 -10.48 12.96 -11.24
C ILE A 149 -9.86 12.02 -10.20
N THR A 150 -10.65 11.07 -9.69
CA THR A 150 -10.16 10.14 -8.65
C THR A 150 -9.15 9.15 -9.22
N LEU A 151 -9.34 8.67 -10.45
CA LEU A 151 -8.36 7.83 -11.14
C LEU A 151 -7.06 8.60 -11.39
N MET A 152 -7.14 9.85 -11.85
CA MET A 152 -5.95 10.68 -12.07
C MET A 152 -5.19 10.92 -10.76
N ALA A 153 -5.89 11.25 -9.68
CA ALA A 153 -5.29 11.39 -8.36
C ALA A 153 -4.65 10.07 -7.88
N ALA A 154 -5.32 8.93 -8.09
CA ALA A 154 -4.80 7.61 -7.73
C ALA A 154 -3.54 7.25 -8.51
N TYR A 155 -3.48 7.49 -9.83
CA TYR A 155 -2.30 7.21 -10.64
C TYR A 155 -1.09 8.05 -10.20
N LEU A 156 -1.30 9.34 -9.93
CA LEU A 156 -0.25 10.20 -9.40
C LEU A 156 0.24 9.68 -8.05
N PHE A 157 -0.68 9.33 -7.15
CA PHE A 157 -0.36 8.83 -5.82
C PHE A 157 0.40 7.49 -5.85
N ILE A 158 -0.01 6.55 -6.71
CA ILE A 158 0.69 5.28 -6.90
C ILE A 158 2.13 5.52 -7.40
N GLY A 159 2.33 6.47 -8.32
CA GLY A 159 3.67 6.86 -8.77
C GLY A 159 4.58 7.32 -7.63
N PHE A 160 4.05 8.14 -6.71
CA PHE A 160 4.78 8.54 -5.50
C PHE A 160 5.05 7.34 -4.58
N LEU A 161 4.09 6.44 -4.39
CA LEU A 161 4.23 5.25 -3.54
C LEU A 161 5.25 4.23 -4.05
N LEU A 162 5.49 4.14 -5.36
CA LEU A 162 6.50 3.23 -5.92
C LEU A 162 7.94 3.68 -5.65
N TYR A 163 8.15 4.97 -5.34
CA TYR A 163 9.49 5.53 -5.18
C TYR A 163 10.24 4.93 -3.96
N PRO A 164 9.72 4.97 -2.71
CA PRO A 164 10.43 4.41 -1.55
C PRO A 164 10.86 2.94 -1.68
N PRO A 165 9.99 1.98 -2.10
CA PRO A 165 10.41 0.59 -2.23
C PRO A 165 11.42 0.38 -3.36
N SER A 166 11.39 1.20 -4.41
CA SER A 166 12.38 1.13 -5.50
C SER A 166 13.77 1.61 -5.06
N THR A 167 13.84 2.70 -4.29
CA THR A 167 15.09 3.19 -3.70
C THR A 167 15.66 2.18 -2.71
N PHE A 168 14.80 1.49 -1.96
CA PHE A 168 15.24 0.40 -1.11
C PHE A 168 15.88 -0.74 -1.92
N LEU A 169 15.28 -1.14 -3.05
CA LEU A 169 15.80 -2.19 -3.92
C LEU A 169 17.15 -1.83 -4.57
N VAL A 170 17.38 -0.55 -4.89
CA VAL A 170 18.68 -0.04 -5.40
C VAL A 170 19.82 -0.41 -4.44
N TYR A 171 19.60 -0.38 -3.13
CA TYR A 171 20.63 -0.73 -2.15
C TYR A 171 21.01 -2.22 -2.19
N PHE A 172 20.13 -3.10 -2.66
CA PHE A 172 20.42 -4.54 -2.80
C PHE A 172 20.99 -4.88 -4.16
N THR A 173 20.40 -4.34 -5.23
CA THR A 173 20.77 -4.69 -6.61
C THR A 173 21.98 -3.90 -7.12
N GLY A 174 22.26 -2.73 -6.54
CA GLY A 174 23.30 -1.82 -7.02
C GLY A 174 23.01 -1.20 -8.40
N LEU A 175 21.82 -1.45 -8.97
CA LEU A 175 21.38 -0.90 -10.24
C LEU A 175 20.90 0.55 -10.08
N ALA A 176 20.88 1.32 -11.17
CA ALA A 176 20.32 2.67 -11.17
C ALA A 176 18.83 2.66 -10.74
N GLU A 177 18.34 3.81 -10.28
CA GLU A 177 17.00 3.97 -9.70
C GLU A 177 15.87 3.73 -10.72
N ILE A 178 15.99 4.29 -11.93
CA ILE A 178 14.96 4.19 -12.97
C ILE A 178 14.65 2.73 -13.36
N PRO A 179 15.64 1.86 -13.66
CA PRO A 179 15.38 0.44 -13.91
C PRO A 179 14.66 -0.27 -12.75
N ASN A 180 15.02 0.03 -11.49
CA ASN A 180 14.40 -0.59 -10.32
C ASN A 180 12.93 -0.15 -10.15
N ILE A 181 12.60 1.12 -10.44
CA ILE A 181 11.21 1.59 -10.45
C ILE A 181 10.36 0.79 -11.44
N ILE A 182 10.88 0.57 -12.66
CA ILE A 182 10.16 -0.17 -13.71
C ILE A 182 9.96 -1.63 -13.28
N ILE A 183 11.01 -2.29 -12.77
CA ILE A 183 10.93 -3.68 -12.29
C ILE A 183 9.89 -3.79 -11.17
N MET A 184 9.95 -2.92 -10.17
CA MET A 184 8.99 -2.91 -9.06
C MET A 184 7.56 -2.66 -9.55
N GLY A 185 7.36 -1.75 -10.48
CA GLY A 185 6.04 -1.48 -11.06
C GLY A 185 5.48 -2.66 -11.85
N VAL A 186 6.31 -3.35 -12.63
CA VAL A 186 5.89 -4.54 -13.39
C VAL A 186 5.54 -5.68 -12.45
N VAL A 187 6.41 -6.00 -11.48
CA VAL A 187 6.13 -7.05 -10.49
C VAL A 187 4.87 -6.72 -9.70
N CYS A 188 4.73 -5.45 -9.27
CA CYS A 188 3.59 -4.98 -8.50
C CYS A 188 2.26 -5.08 -9.27
N GLY A 189 2.29 -4.60 -10.52
CA GLY A 189 1.14 -4.66 -11.42
C GLY A 189 0.73 -6.08 -11.76
N LEU A 190 1.70 -6.97 -12.04
CA LEU A 190 1.42 -8.37 -12.37
C LEU A 190 0.80 -9.12 -11.19
N TYR A 191 1.36 -9.00 -9.97
CA TYR A 191 0.78 -9.70 -8.82
C TYR A 191 -0.63 -9.18 -8.52
N SER A 192 -0.86 -7.87 -8.64
CA SER A 192 -2.17 -7.26 -8.39
C SER A 192 -3.19 -7.67 -9.45
N ALA A 193 -2.77 -7.76 -10.71
CA ALA A 193 -3.62 -8.17 -11.83
C ALA A 193 -4.01 -9.66 -11.78
N PHE A 194 -3.14 -10.53 -11.26
CA PHE A 194 -3.44 -11.96 -11.14
C PHE A 194 -4.19 -12.31 -9.85
N GLY A 195 -3.96 -11.60 -8.76
CA GLY A 195 -4.50 -11.95 -7.43
C GLY A 195 -5.95 -11.53 -7.17
N GLY A 196 -6.41 -10.43 -7.75
CA GLY A 196 -7.71 -9.84 -7.42
C GLY A 196 -7.83 -9.38 -5.95
N VAL A 197 -9.01 -8.89 -5.55
CA VAL A 197 -9.20 -8.29 -4.22
C VAL A 197 -8.97 -9.31 -3.09
N LYS A 198 -9.34 -10.58 -3.30
CA LYS A 198 -9.15 -11.63 -2.27
C LYS A 198 -7.68 -11.87 -1.94
N ALA A 199 -6.81 -11.91 -2.95
CA ALA A 199 -5.38 -12.13 -2.74
C ALA A 199 -4.74 -10.93 -2.04
N VAL A 200 -5.09 -9.72 -2.46
CA VAL A 200 -4.58 -8.48 -1.85
C VAL A 200 -4.88 -8.44 -0.36
N VAL A 201 -6.13 -8.77 0.04
CA VAL A 201 -6.49 -8.83 1.46
C VAL A 201 -5.64 -9.84 2.25
N HIS A 202 -5.34 -11.02 1.68
CA HIS A 202 -4.49 -12.00 2.34
C HIS A 202 -3.02 -11.55 2.43
N THR A 203 -2.48 -10.94 1.38
CA THR A 203 -1.11 -10.40 1.40
C THR A 203 -0.99 -9.25 2.40
N ASP A 204 -2.01 -8.39 2.50
CA ASP A 204 -2.04 -7.28 3.46
C ASP A 204 -2.05 -7.78 4.90
N VAL A 205 -2.81 -8.84 5.21
CA VAL A 205 -2.81 -9.44 6.56
C VAL A 205 -1.42 -9.95 6.92
N VAL A 206 -0.74 -10.65 6.01
CA VAL A 206 0.65 -11.09 6.26
C VAL A 206 1.57 -9.89 6.47
N GLN A 207 1.48 -8.88 5.62
CA GLN A 207 2.27 -7.66 5.75
C GLN A 207 1.99 -6.93 7.07
N SER A 208 0.73 -6.88 7.54
CA SER A 208 0.38 -6.27 8.82
C SER A 208 1.08 -6.94 10.00
N VAL A 209 1.17 -8.27 10.00
CA VAL A 209 1.82 -9.03 11.06
C VAL A 209 3.32 -8.81 11.01
N VAL A 210 3.92 -8.80 9.81
CA VAL A 210 5.34 -8.48 9.64
C VAL A 210 5.66 -7.07 10.11
N MET A 211 4.81 -6.09 9.79
CA MET A 211 4.96 -4.71 10.28
C MET A 211 4.85 -4.63 11.81
N LEU A 212 3.87 -5.31 12.42
CA LEU A 212 3.70 -5.31 13.87
C LEU A 212 4.85 -5.99 14.63
N VAL A 213 5.48 -7.02 14.05
CA VAL A 213 6.65 -7.68 14.64
C VAL A 213 7.92 -6.86 14.44
N GLY A 214 7.99 -6.10 13.34
CA GLY A 214 9.17 -5.30 12.98
C GLY A 214 9.24 -3.92 13.64
N VAL A 215 8.10 -3.37 14.10
CA VAL A 215 8.00 -2.13 14.90
C VAL A 215 8.33 -2.41 16.35
#